data_AF-A0A818W2H3-F1
#
_entry.id   AF-A0A818W2H3-F1
#
_cell.length_a   1.000
_cell.length_b   1.000
_cell.length_c   1.000
_cell.angle_alpha   90.00
_cell.angle_beta   90.00
_cell.angle_gamma   90.00
#
_symmetry.space_group_name_H-M   'P 1'
#
loop_
_entity.id
_entity.type
_entity.pdbx_description
1 polymer ?
#
loop_
_entity_poly.entity_id
_entity_poly.type
_entity_poly.pdbx_seq_one_letter_code
_entity_poly.pdbx_strand_id
1 'polypeptide(L)'
;MRYIFDLKKASNGDTSDKNQIGRQSGIYYGHGYRYVMPQVAAWTNVIERDLTKKCTADAGSPTFSFVAVDRSGIDHLISGEFCADKTAAGDINKSGRVARWPLDGDTGQPKLSNGLWKADAAYRLPISNIQGAVSYNNKWYLSRSQGSSNGFLYVTKPITSSTGILEIETGHFAAVGPEDLSHWTKSDGSAGSLWTVTEHAGKRLLYACDIDRLNHREENGHICGPRSNLS
;
A
#
# COMPACT_ATOMS: atom_id res chain seq x y z
N MET A 1 -9.77 -21.10 16.49
CA MET A 1 -9.91 -19.78 15.84
C MET A 1 -10.71 -18.85 16.76
N ARG A 2 -10.07 -17.93 17.49
CA ARG A 2 -10.73 -17.10 18.54
C ARG A 2 -10.30 -15.62 18.51
N TYR A 3 -10.00 -15.06 17.33
CA TYR A 3 -9.55 -13.66 17.24
C TYR A 3 -10.22 -12.87 16.11
N ILE A 4 -11.43 -13.23 15.66
CA ILE A 4 -12.16 -12.36 14.72
C ILE A 4 -12.63 -11.12 15.49
N PHE A 5 -11.99 -9.98 15.24
CA PHE A 5 -12.42 -8.68 15.73
C PHE A 5 -13.38 -8.08 14.70
N ASP A 6 -14.66 -8.05 15.04
CA ASP A 6 -15.68 -7.30 14.29
C ASP A 6 -15.85 -5.94 14.97
N LEU A 7 -15.34 -4.90 14.31
CA LEU A 7 -15.35 -3.54 14.85
C LEU A 7 -16.76 -3.06 15.23
N LYS A 8 -17.79 -3.49 14.48
CA LYS A 8 -19.17 -3.10 14.78
C LYS A 8 -19.75 -3.84 15.98
N LYS A 9 -19.20 -5.01 16.32
CA LYS A 9 -19.69 -5.88 17.40
C LYS A 9 -18.84 -5.80 18.66
N ALA A 10 -17.61 -5.30 18.57
CA ALA A 10 -16.74 -5.10 19.71
C ALA A 10 -17.34 -4.09 20.69
N SER A 11 -17.29 -4.40 21.99
CA SER A 11 -17.77 -3.49 23.04
C SER A 11 -17.01 -2.16 23.09
N ASN A 12 -15.82 -2.12 22.50
CA ASN A 12 -14.99 -0.95 22.36
C ASN A 12 -14.75 -0.59 20.89
N GLY A 13 -15.72 -0.81 20.02
CA GLY A 13 -15.66 -0.40 18.62
C GLY A 13 -16.71 0.65 18.27
N ASP A 14 -16.33 1.64 17.47
CA ASP A 14 -17.21 2.69 16.96
C ASP A 14 -17.05 2.82 15.43
N THR A 15 -18.14 2.52 14.72
CA THR A 15 -18.23 2.66 13.26
C THR A 15 -19.09 3.86 12.84
N SER A 16 -19.46 4.74 13.76
CA SER A 16 -20.27 5.92 13.52
C SER A 16 -19.41 7.18 13.35
N ASP A 17 -18.31 7.27 14.10
CA ASP A 17 -17.37 8.38 13.98
C ASP A 17 -16.52 8.27 12.70
N LYS A 18 -16.66 9.25 11.84
CA LYS A 18 -15.94 9.38 10.56
C LYS A 18 -14.70 10.25 10.67
N ASN A 19 -14.25 10.65 11.85
CA ASN A 19 -13.06 11.48 12.02
C ASN A 19 -11.93 10.75 12.75
N GLN A 20 -12.21 9.57 13.32
CA GLN A 20 -11.24 8.79 14.09
C GLN A 20 -10.85 7.49 13.37
N ILE A 21 -9.59 7.09 13.53
CA ILE A 21 -9.00 5.86 13.01
C ILE A 21 -8.13 5.23 14.11
N GLY A 22 -8.08 3.90 14.16
CA GLY A 22 -7.23 3.16 15.08
C GLY A 22 -7.80 3.13 16.50
N ARG A 23 -6.94 2.94 17.52
CA ARG A 23 -7.36 2.88 18.92
C ARG A 23 -7.15 4.24 19.61
N GLN A 24 -8.23 4.90 20.00
CA GLN A 24 -8.23 6.18 20.73
C GLN A 24 -8.93 6.01 22.07
N SER A 25 -8.23 6.35 23.17
CA SER A 25 -8.77 6.24 24.54
C SER A 25 -9.44 4.89 24.84
N GLY A 26 -8.90 3.80 24.29
CA GLY A 26 -9.40 2.45 24.47
C GLY A 26 -10.50 1.99 23.50
N ILE A 27 -11.07 2.91 22.70
CA ILE A 27 -12.08 2.65 21.67
C ILE A 27 -11.40 2.53 20.30
N TYR A 28 -11.82 1.57 19.50
CA TYR A 28 -11.36 1.36 18.13
C TYR A 28 -12.30 2.07 17.15
N TYR A 29 -11.73 2.74 16.16
CA TYR A 29 -12.44 3.48 15.13
C TYR A 29 -11.98 3.04 13.74
N GLY A 30 -12.91 3.07 12.79
CA GLY A 30 -12.68 2.65 11.41
C GLY A 30 -13.05 3.72 10.38
N HIS A 31 -13.06 5.01 10.71
CA HIS A 31 -13.50 6.08 9.80
C HIS A 31 -14.91 5.82 9.20
N GLY A 32 -15.84 5.31 10.00
CA GLY A 32 -17.17 4.92 9.52
C GLY A 32 -17.25 3.59 8.75
N TYR A 33 -16.12 2.93 8.48
CA TYR A 33 -16.09 1.60 7.87
C TYR A 33 -16.24 0.49 8.92
N ARG A 34 -16.77 -0.66 8.49
CA ARG A 34 -16.84 -1.88 9.31
C ARG A 34 -15.73 -2.84 8.87
N TYR A 35 -14.89 -3.22 9.82
CA TYR A 35 -13.86 -4.22 9.62
C TYR A 35 -14.17 -5.50 10.37
N VAL A 36 -13.92 -6.63 9.73
CA VAL A 36 -13.88 -7.95 10.36
C VAL A 36 -12.50 -8.52 10.05
N MET A 37 -11.59 -8.47 11.02
CA MET A 37 -10.20 -8.89 10.82
C MET A 37 -9.70 -9.68 12.02
N PRO A 38 -8.81 -10.65 11.83
CA PRO A 38 -8.01 -11.16 12.93
C PRO A 38 -7.09 -10.06 13.45
N GLN A 39 -7.43 -9.48 14.61
CA GLN A 39 -6.57 -8.48 15.25
C GLN A 39 -5.60 -9.21 16.19
N VAL A 40 -4.31 -9.17 15.85
CA VAL A 40 -3.26 -9.86 16.61
C VAL A 40 -2.34 -8.89 17.37
N ALA A 41 -2.18 -7.65 16.88
CA ALA A 41 -1.35 -6.61 17.47
C ALA A 41 -1.66 -5.22 16.89
N ALA A 42 -1.07 -4.17 17.48
CA ALA A 42 -1.07 -2.81 16.94
C ALA A 42 0.31 -2.17 17.18
N TRP A 43 0.78 -1.37 16.22
CA TRP A 43 2.04 -0.63 16.30
C TRP A 43 1.80 0.85 16.06
N THR A 44 2.58 1.70 16.73
CA THR A 44 2.54 3.15 16.57
C THR A 44 3.91 3.69 16.24
N ASN A 45 3.95 4.84 15.57
CA ASN A 45 5.21 5.52 15.31
C ASN A 45 5.80 6.07 16.61
N VAL A 46 7.12 5.96 16.76
CA VAL A 46 7.85 6.52 17.90
C VAL A 46 8.18 8.01 17.74
N ILE A 47 8.23 8.49 16.50
CA ILE A 47 8.34 9.92 16.20
C ILE A 47 6.93 10.45 16.04
N GLU A 48 6.59 11.51 16.76
CA GLU A 48 5.29 12.14 16.62
C GLU A 48 5.11 12.76 15.23
N ARG A 49 3.86 12.77 14.76
CA ARG A 49 3.48 13.47 13.54
C ARG A 49 3.04 14.88 13.89
N ASP A 50 3.54 15.86 13.14
CA ASP A 50 2.99 17.21 13.19
C ASP A 50 1.64 17.23 12.47
N LEU A 51 0.56 17.32 13.25
CA LEU A 51 -0.82 17.29 12.74
C LEU A 51 -1.18 18.51 11.89
N THR A 52 -0.38 19.59 11.97
CA THR A 52 -0.58 20.80 11.15
C THR A 52 0.04 20.68 9.77
N LYS A 53 0.92 19.70 9.57
CA LYS A 53 1.61 19.44 8.31
C LYS A 53 1.03 18.21 7.64
N LYS A 54 0.83 18.32 6.32
CA LYS A 54 0.36 17.21 5.50
C LYS A 54 1.34 17.00 4.37
N CYS A 55 1.87 15.78 4.27
CA CYS A 55 2.73 15.40 3.15
C CYS A 55 3.92 16.35 2.98
N THR A 56 4.65 16.67 4.03
CA THR A 56 5.90 17.45 3.91
C THR A 56 7.07 16.66 4.49
N ALA A 57 8.29 17.07 4.14
CA ALA A 57 9.48 16.36 4.60
C ALA A 57 9.70 16.45 6.12
N ASP A 58 9.21 17.52 6.72
CA ASP A 58 9.32 17.89 8.12
C ASP A 58 8.04 17.61 8.93
N ALA A 59 7.08 16.85 8.37
CA ALA A 59 5.85 16.45 9.08
C ALA A 59 6.06 15.38 10.17
N GLY A 60 7.30 14.89 10.34
CA GLY A 60 7.59 13.74 11.19
C GLY A 60 7.06 12.45 10.57
N SER A 61 6.39 11.62 11.36
CA SER A 61 5.91 10.31 10.90
C SER A 61 4.82 10.38 9.83
N PRO A 62 4.79 9.43 8.88
CA PRO A 62 3.78 9.38 7.82
C PRO A 62 2.38 9.09 8.33
N THR A 63 1.40 9.62 7.59
CA THR A 63 0.02 9.17 7.70
C THR A 63 -0.15 7.93 6.83
N PHE A 64 -0.08 6.73 7.45
CA PHE A 64 -0.25 5.49 6.71
C PHE A 64 -1.65 5.40 6.11
N SER A 65 -1.73 5.09 4.82
CA SER A 65 -2.96 5.02 4.04
C SER A 65 -3.18 3.65 3.39
N PHE A 66 -2.10 2.94 3.09
CA PHE A 66 -2.15 1.64 2.44
C PHE A 66 -1.09 0.70 3.01
N VAL A 67 -1.33 -0.60 2.85
CA VAL A 67 -0.48 -1.67 3.35
C VAL A 67 -0.39 -2.81 2.33
N ALA A 68 0.77 -3.44 2.24
CA ALA A 68 0.96 -4.66 1.45
C ALA A 68 2.01 -5.57 2.11
N VAL A 69 2.33 -6.68 1.45
CA VAL A 69 3.40 -7.60 1.87
C VAL A 69 4.30 -7.88 0.68
N ASP A 70 5.60 -7.72 0.85
CA ASP A 70 6.63 -8.22 -0.07
C ASP A 70 7.00 -9.64 0.33
N ARG A 71 6.97 -10.57 -0.62
CA ARG A 71 7.33 -12.00 -0.44
C ARG A 71 8.46 -12.45 -1.37
N SER A 72 9.22 -11.51 -1.93
CA SER A 72 10.35 -11.83 -2.83
C SER A 72 11.59 -12.36 -2.11
N GLY A 73 11.57 -12.44 -0.78
CA GLY A 73 12.61 -12.98 0.08
C GLY A 73 12.04 -13.30 1.46
N ILE A 74 12.76 -12.91 2.52
CA ILE A 74 12.12 -12.83 3.86
C ILE A 74 11.00 -11.80 3.77
N ASP A 75 9.82 -12.12 4.30
CA ASP A 75 8.65 -11.26 4.18
C ASP A 75 8.90 -9.87 4.79
N HIS A 76 8.39 -8.84 4.12
CA HIS A 76 8.32 -7.47 4.64
C HIS A 76 6.88 -6.98 4.63
N LEU A 77 6.48 -6.28 5.69
CA LEU A 77 5.31 -5.42 5.60
C LEU A 77 5.68 -4.18 4.78
N ILE A 78 4.76 -3.72 3.95
CA ILE A 78 4.85 -2.44 3.25
C ILE A 78 3.83 -1.51 3.85
N SER A 79 4.21 -0.26 4.08
CA SER A 79 3.26 0.81 4.35
C SER A 79 3.58 2.03 3.51
N GLY A 80 2.57 2.85 3.21
CA GLY A 80 2.81 4.12 2.57
C GLY A 80 1.76 5.18 2.85
N GLU A 81 2.09 6.39 2.42
CA GLU A 81 1.39 7.63 2.71
C GLU A 81 0.71 8.16 1.45
N PHE A 82 -0.61 8.35 1.54
CA PHE A 82 -1.36 9.03 0.49
C PHE A 82 -1.18 10.55 0.59
N CYS A 83 -0.81 11.14 -0.54
CA CYS A 83 -0.67 12.59 -0.69
C CYS A 83 -1.39 13.07 -1.94
N ALA A 84 -2.37 13.95 -1.76
CA ALA A 84 -3.19 14.45 -2.86
C ALA A 84 -2.41 15.40 -3.77
N ASP A 85 -2.69 15.39 -5.07
CA ASP A 85 -2.06 16.26 -6.09
C ASP A 85 -2.15 17.73 -5.70
N LYS A 86 -3.29 18.18 -5.16
CA LYS A 86 -3.47 19.56 -4.69
C LYS A 86 -2.50 19.91 -3.56
N THR A 87 -2.20 18.97 -2.68
CA THR A 87 -1.23 19.15 -1.58
C THR A 87 0.19 19.08 -2.10
N ALA A 88 0.47 18.17 -3.03
CA ALA A 88 1.80 17.98 -3.58
C ALA A 88 2.22 19.12 -4.51
N ALA A 89 1.30 19.61 -5.35
CA ALA A 89 1.52 20.67 -6.34
C ALA A 89 2.79 20.46 -7.20
N GLY A 90 3.09 19.20 -7.53
CA GLY A 90 4.29 18.82 -8.29
C GLY A 90 5.59 18.75 -7.46
N ASP A 91 5.55 19.06 -6.17
CA ASP A 91 6.70 18.93 -5.27
C ASP A 91 6.87 17.45 -4.88
N ILE A 92 8.01 16.88 -5.28
CA ILE A 92 8.37 15.50 -4.96
C ILE A 92 8.48 15.26 -3.45
N ASN A 93 8.87 16.27 -2.67
CA ASN A 93 8.93 16.18 -1.21
C ASN A 93 7.56 16.06 -0.57
N LYS A 94 6.50 16.27 -1.36
CA LYS A 94 5.10 16.21 -0.95
C LYS A 94 4.29 15.12 -1.65
N SER A 95 4.96 14.24 -2.41
CA SER A 95 4.32 13.13 -3.13
C SER A 95 4.00 11.92 -2.26
N GLY A 96 4.39 11.94 -0.99
CA GLY A 96 4.22 10.84 -0.04
C GLY A 96 5.45 9.95 0.08
N ARG A 97 5.33 8.92 0.90
CA ARG A 97 6.43 8.02 1.28
C ARG A 97 5.95 6.57 1.26
N VAL A 98 6.88 5.66 1.04
CA VAL A 98 6.65 4.22 1.18
C VAL A 98 7.81 3.58 1.93
N ALA A 99 7.55 2.58 2.76
CA ALA A 99 8.55 1.91 3.57
C ALA A 99 8.36 0.39 3.58
N ARG A 100 9.47 -0.33 3.72
CA ARG A 100 9.51 -1.78 3.97
C ARG A 100 9.94 -2.03 5.40
N TRP A 101 9.25 -2.95 6.05
CA TRP A 101 9.44 -3.28 7.45
C TRP A 101 9.71 -4.79 7.55
N PRO A 102 10.90 -5.21 8.00
CA PRO A 102 11.27 -6.62 8.01
C PRO A 102 10.42 -7.42 8.98
N LEU A 103 9.93 -8.56 8.54
CA LEU A 103 9.35 -9.57 9.42
C LEU A 103 10.42 -10.60 9.78
N ASP A 104 10.21 -11.25 10.92
CA ASP A 104 10.97 -12.41 11.34
C ASP A 104 10.49 -13.63 10.55
N GLY A 105 11.42 -14.28 9.84
CA GLY A 105 11.08 -15.36 8.89
C GLY A 105 10.55 -16.63 9.55
N ASP A 106 10.85 -16.84 10.83
CA ASP A 106 10.42 -18.04 11.56
C ASP A 106 9.03 -17.84 12.18
N THR A 107 8.72 -16.62 12.61
CA THR A 107 7.50 -16.31 13.36
C THR A 107 6.45 -15.51 12.59
N GLY A 108 6.84 -14.85 11.49
CA GLY A 108 6.01 -13.91 10.74
C GLY A 108 5.67 -12.63 11.51
N GLN A 109 6.31 -12.38 12.65
CA GLN A 109 6.11 -11.19 13.48
C GLN A 109 7.09 -10.06 13.08
N PRO A 110 6.87 -8.81 13.50
CA PRO A 110 7.86 -7.75 13.32
C PRO A 110 9.25 -8.15 13.82
N LYS A 111 10.26 -7.93 12.99
CA LYS A 111 11.66 -8.11 13.40
C LYS A 111 12.11 -6.92 14.24
N LEU A 112 12.00 -7.06 15.56
CA LEU A 112 12.33 -6.00 16.50
C LEU A 112 13.84 -5.91 16.76
N SER A 113 14.34 -4.68 16.93
CA SER A 113 15.67 -4.38 17.43
C SER A 113 15.55 -3.36 18.55
N ASN A 114 15.99 -3.74 19.76
CA ASN A 114 15.83 -2.94 20.99
C ASN A 114 14.38 -2.50 21.24
N GLY A 115 13.42 -3.40 21.01
CA GLY A 115 11.98 -3.13 21.18
C GLY A 115 11.34 -2.27 20.09
N LEU A 116 12.11 -1.86 19.07
CA LEU A 116 11.62 -1.05 17.96
C LEU A 116 11.55 -1.86 16.68
N TRP A 117 10.46 -1.68 15.94
CA TRP A 117 10.39 -2.14 14.56
C TRP A 117 10.90 -1.03 13.65
N LYS A 118 12.01 -1.27 12.95
CA LYS A 118 12.64 -0.27 12.08
C LYS A 118 12.45 -0.68 10.63
N ALA A 119 12.00 0.26 9.80
CA ALA A 119 12.04 0.08 8.37
C ALA A 119 13.49 -0.09 7.91
N ASP A 120 13.74 -1.08 7.05
CA ASP A 120 15.06 -1.29 6.44
C ASP A 120 15.17 -0.64 5.05
N ALA A 121 14.04 -0.19 4.49
CA ALA A 121 14.01 0.71 3.34
C ALA A 121 12.86 1.71 3.43
N ALA A 122 13.09 2.93 2.97
CA ALA A 122 12.08 3.99 2.91
C ALA A 122 12.37 4.98 1.78
N TYR A 123 11.35 5.27 0.95
CA TYR A 123 11.50 6.10 -0.23
C TYR A 123 10.44 7.21 -0.28
N ARG A 124 10.78 8.31 -0.95
CA ARG A 124 9.77 9.23 -1.51
C ARG A 124 9.10 8.55 -2.69
N LEU A 125 7.79 8.68 -2.75
CA LEU A 125 7.02 8.30 -3.94
C LEU A 125 7.36 9.25 -5.09
N PRO A 126 7.37 8.76 -6.35
CA PRO A 126 7.75 9.55 -7.52
C PRO A 126 6.71 10.61 -7.89
N ILE A 127 5.47 10.44 -7.43
CA ILE A 127 4.32 11.23 -7.79
C ILE A 127 3.25 11.12 -6.69
N SER A 128 2.39 12.11 -6.57
CA SER A 128 1.21 12.12 -5.69
C SER A 128 0.08 11.20 -6.19
N ASN A 129 -0.97 11.09 -5.37
CA ASN A 129 -2.15 10.23 -5.53
C ASN A 129 -1.87 8.73 -5.63
N ILE A 130 -0.74 8.26 -5.10
CA ILE A 130 -0.53 6.82 -4.95
C ILE A 130 -1.46 6.31 -3.85
N GLN A 131 -2.33 5.37 -4.22
CA GLN A 131 -3.30 4.74 -3.33
C GLN A 131 -2.81 3.38 -2.82
N GLY A 132 -1.85 2.76 -3.49
CA GLY A 132 -1.32 1.45 -3.12
C GLY A 132 0.08 1.23 -3.67
N ALA A 133 0.86 0.43 -2.95
CA ALA A 133 2.19 0.03 -3.38
C ALA A 133 2.50 -1.40 -2.95
N VAL A 134 3.24 -2.13 -3.79
CA VAL A 134 3.89 -3.38 -3.42
C VAL A 134 5.32 -3.40 -3.97
N SER A 135 6.24 -4.07 -3.29
CA SER A 135 7.58 -4.35 -3.81
C SER A 135 7.70 -5.83 -4.14
N TYR A 136 8.42 -6.12 -5.22
CA TYR A 136 8.77 -7.47 -5.61
C TYR A 136 10.08 -7.41 -6.41
N ASN A 137 11.05 -8.22 -6.02
CA ASN A 137 12.33 -8.39 -6.72
C ASN A 137 13.01 -7.05 -7.07
N ASN A 138 13.26 -6.23 -6.05
CA ASN A 138 13.90 -4.92 -6.15
C ASN A 138 13.17 -3.86 -7.01
N LYS A 139 11.90 -4.07 -7.37
CA LYS A 139 11.07 -3.03 -7.99
C LYS A 139 9.87 -2.72 -7.12
N TRP A 140 9.31 -1.54 -7.32
CA TRP A 140 8.03 -1.12 -6.75
C TRP A 140 6.97 -1.01 -7.83
N TYR A 141 5.75 -1.42 -7.47
CA TYR A 141 4.55 -1.32 -8.28
C TYR A 141 3.59 -0.42 -7.54
N LEU A 142 3.07 0.61 -8.22
CA LEU A 142 2.31 1.68 -7.59
C LEU A 142 0.95 1.83 -8.30
N SER A 143 -0.14 1.88 -7.55
CA SER A 143 -1.45 2.29 -8.08
C SER A 143 -1.66 3.78 -7.83
N ARG A 144 -2.00 4.51 -8.88
CA ARG A 144 -2.31 5.94 -8.82
C ARG A 144 -3.75 6.19 -9.19
N SER A 145 -4.50 6.87 -8.33
CA SER A 145 -5.85 7.34 -8.64
C SER A 145 -5.83 8.69 -9.37
N GLN A 146 -6.77 8.86 -10.28
CA GLN A 146 -7.07 10.13 -10.96
C GLN A 146 -8.52 10.57 -10.70
N GLY A 147 -9.05 10.23 -9.52
CA GLY A 147 -10.43 10.53 -9.15
C GLY A 147 -11.40 9.75 -10.06
N SER A 148 -12.19 10.48 -10.84
CA SER A 148 -13.22 9.91 -11.72
C SER A 148 -12.70 9.41 -13.07
N SER A 149 -11.42 9.63 -13.39
CA SER A 149 -10.75 9.14 -14.60
C SER A 149 -10.00 7.83 -14.35
N ASN A 150 -9.62 7.14 -15.42
CA ASN A 150 -8.74 5.97 -15.34
C ASN A 150 -7.47 6.30 -14.55
N GLY A 151 -7.13 5.44 -13.60
CA GLY A 151 -5.89 5.53 -12.86
C GLY A 151 -4.69 5.03 -13.67
N PHE A 152 -3.58 4.83 -12.96
CA PHE A 152 -2.38 4.20 -13.51
C PHE A 152 -1.83 3.12 -12.60
N LEU A 153 -1.19 2.11 -13.21
CA LEU A 153 -0.25 1.22 -12.58
C LEU A 153 1.15 1.59 -13.07
N TYR A 154 2.02 2.00 -12.15
CA TYR A 154 3.42 2.30 -12.46
C TYR A 154 4.33 1.18 -11.96
N VAL A 155 5.39 0.94 -12.72
CA VAL A 155 6.53 0.13 -12.27
C VAL A 155 7.73 1.05 -12.13
N THR A 156 8.48 0.90 -11.05
CA THR A 156 9.71 1.67 -10.85
C THR A 156 10.91 0.98 -11.49
N LYS A 157 11.95 1.77 -11.73
CA LYS A 157 13.30 1.22 -11.93
C LYS A 157 13.70 0.35 -10.73
N PRO A 158 14.61 -0.62 -10.91
CA PRO A 158 15.19 -1.36 -9.81
C PRO A 158 15.81 -0.43 -8.76
N ILE A 159 15.53 -0.67 -7.48
CA ILE A 159 16.17 0.06 -6.38
C ILE A 159 17.64 -0.34 -6.26
N THR A 160 18.49 0.64 -5.99
CA THR A 160 19.94 0.45 -5.79
C THR A 160 20.41 0.91 -4.42
N SER A 161 19.53 1.53 -3.64
CA SER A 161 19.74 2.02 -2.27
C SER A 161 18.51 1.69 -1.42
N SER A 162 18.64 1.72 -0.09
CA SER A 162 17.51 1.54 0.82
C SER A 162 16.69 2.81 1.03
N THR A 163 17.18 3.95 0.56
CA THR A 163 16.50 5.25 0.67
C THR A 163 16.67 6.09 -0.59
N GLY A 164 15.78 7.05 -0.81
CA GLY A 164 15.86 7.96 -1.94
C GLY A 164 14.48 8.30 -2.50
N ILE A 165 14.44 8.63 -3.78
CA ILE A 165 13.22 8.89 -4.54
C ILE A 165 13.06 7.74 -5.52
N LEU A 166 11.89 7.11 -5.54
CA LEU A 166 11.59 6.11 -6.56
C LEU A 166 11.54 6.77 -7.94
N GLU A 167 11.88 6.02 -8.98
CA GLU A 167 11.83 6.49 -10.36
C GLU A 167 10.92 5.59 -11.19
N ILE A 168 9.97 6.17 -11.92
CA ILE A 168 9.06 5.42 -12.78
C ILE A 168 9.80 4.93 -14.02
N GLU A 169 9.62 3.65 -14.38
CA GLU A 169 10.15 3.01 -15.59
C GLU A 169 9.05 2.82 -16.65
N THR A 170 7.92 2.25 -16.23
CA THR A 170 6.73 2.04 -17.07
C THR A 170 5.46 2.52 -16.37
N GLY A 171 4.44 2.83 -17.16
CA GLY A 171 3.14 3.26 -16.70
C GLY A 171 2.04 2.74 -17.61
N HIS A 172 0.99 2.19 -17.00
CA HIS A 172 -0.09 1.50 -17.68
C HIS A 172 -1.43 2.02 -17.18
N PHE A 173 -2.43 2.14 -18.05
CA PHE A 173 -3.76 2.54 -17.60
C PHE A 173 -4.35 1.51 -16.64
N ALA A 174 -4.97 2.01 -15.58
CA ALA A 174 -5.74 1.24 -14.61
C ALA A 174 -7.23 1.55 -14.77
N ALA A 175 -8.07 0.79 -14.07
CA ALA A 175 -9.48 1.16 -13.91
C ALA A 175 -9.63 2.50 -13.15
N VAL A 176 -10.85 3.03 -13.11
CA VAL A 176 -11.16 4.27 -12.37
C VAL A 176 -11.08 4.04 -10.87
N GLY A 177 -10.31 4.87 -10.15
CA GLY A 177 -10.10 4.81 -8.70
C GLY A 177 -9.48 3.50 -8.22
N PRO A 178 -8.30 3.08 -8.72
CA PRO A 178 -7.58 1.93 -8.19
C PRO A 178 -7.05 2.24 -6.78
N GLU A 179 -7.18 1.27 -5.89
CA GLU A 179 -6.77 1.37 -4.49
C GLU A 179 -5.55 0.48 -4.21
N ASP A 180 -5.45 -0.05 -2.98
CA ASP A 180 -4.42 -0.98 -2.51
C ASP A 180 -4.02 -2.04 -3.55
N LEU A 181 -2.75 -2.43 -3.45
CA LEU A 181 -2.13 -3.48 -4.25
C LEU A 181 -1.80 -4.70 -3.41
N SER A 182 -1.98 -5.88 -3.99
CA SER A 182 -1.49 -7.14 -3.42
C SER A 182 -0.78 -7.95 -4.49
N HIS A 183 0.38 -8.51 -4.16
CA HIS A 183 1.09 -9.41 -5.04
C HIS A 183 0.81 -10.87 -4.67
N TRP A 184 0.36 -11.64 -5.65
CA TRP A 184 0.21 -13.09 -5.57
C TRP A 184 1.29 -13.76 -6.40
N THR A 185 2.24 -14.43 -5.75
CA THR A 185 3.31 -15.19 -6.42
C THR A 185 2.77 -16.48 -7.04
N LYS A 186 3.48 -17.01 -8.04
CA LYS A 186 3.24 -18.38 -8.51
C LYS A 186 3.74 -19.38 -7.45
N SER A 187 3.31 -20.65 -7.55
CA SER A 187 3.68 -21.71 -6.59
C SER A 187 5.18 -21.99 -6.52
N ASP A 188 5.92 -21.65 -7.57
CA ASP A 188 7.38 -21.76 -7.65
C ASP A 188 8.11 -20.50 -7.15
N GLY A 189 7.39 -19.52 -6.60
CA GLY A 189 7.93 -18.24 -6.12
C GLY A 189 8.21 -17.21 -7.21
N SER A 190 8.02 -17.57 -8.49
CA SER A 190 8.20 -16.63 -9.60
C SER A 190 7.09 -15.57 -9.65
N ALA A 191 7.33 -14.54 -10.47
CA ALA A 191 6.41 -13.42 -10.65
C ALA A 191 5.02 -13.92 -11.04
N GLY A 192 4.02 -13.62 -10.21
CA GLY A 192 2.62 -13.89 -10.50
C GLY A 192 1.86 -12.62 -10.86
N SER A 193 0.74 -12.40 -10.17
CA SER A 193 -0.19 -11.33 -10.51
C SER A 193 -0.25 -10.24 -9.45
N LEU A 194 -0.38 -9.01 -9.91
CA LEU A 194 -0.68 -7.84 -9.11
C LEU A 194 -2.20 -7.64 -9.06
N TRP A 195 -2.79 -7.75 -7.89
CA TRP A 195 -4.22 -7.57 -7.65
C TRP A 195 -4.51 -6.18 -7.09
N THR A 196 -5.65 -5.62 -7.49
CA THR A 196 -6.17 -4.36 -6.96
C THR A 196 -7.68 -4.32 -6.99
N VAL A 197 -8.25 -3.40 -6.22
CA VAL A 197 -9.69 -3.09 -6.18
C VAL A 197 -9.94 -1.63 -6.55
N THR A 198 -11.18 -1.29 -6.91
CA THR A 198 -11.57 0.12 -7.14
C THR A 198 -12.58 0.65 -6.12
N GLU A 199 -12.46 1.92 -5.73
CA GLU A 199 -13.23 2.53 -4.64
C GLU A 199 -14.67 2.96 -5.02
N HIS A 200 -14.87 3.38 -6.28
CA HIS A 200 -16.07 4.12 -6.69
C HIS A 200 -17.33 3.25 -6.72
N ALA A 201 -18.38 3.69 -6.02
CA ALA A 201 -19.66 3.01 -6.00
C ALA A 201 -20.22 2.81 -7.42
N GLY A 202 -20.74 1.61 -7.72
CA GLY A 202 -21.23 1.25 -9.05
C GLY A 202 -20.13 1.00 -10.10
N LYS A 203 -18.86 1.24 -9.78
CA LYS A 203 -17.68 0.99 -10.65
C LYS A 203 -16.62 0.11 -9.98
N ARG A 204 -17.01 -0.63 -8.93
CA ARG A 204 -16.11 -1.49 -8.17
C ARG A 204 -15.73 -2.72 -8.97
N LEU A 205 -14.43 -2.91 -9.15
CA LEU A 205 -13.82 -4.03 -9.83
C LEU A 205 -12.74 -4.61 -8.92
N LEU A 206 -12.64 -5.94 -8.90
CA LEU A 206 -11.44 -6.65 -8.47
C LEU A 206 -10.79 -7.19 -9.74
N TYR A 207 -9.53 -6.86 -9.97
CA TYR A 207 -8.80 -7.34 -11.15
C TYR A 207 -7.33 -7.57 -10.85
N ALA A 208 -6.72 -8.36 -11.71
CA ALA A 208 -5.32 -8.70 -11.64
C ALA A 208 -4.59 -8.27 -12.92
N CYS A 209 -3.32 -7.90 -12.77
CA CYS A 209 -2.43 -7.60 -13.88
C CYS A 209 -1.19 -8.47 -13.78
N ASP A 210 -0.63 -8.81 -14.92
CA ASP A 210 0.53 -9.67 -14.97
C ASP A 210 1.81 -8.87 -14.71
N ILE A 211 2.60 -9.26 -13.69
CA ILE A 211 3.82 -8.51 -13.34
C ILE A 211 4.84 -8.54 -14.46
N ASP A 212 5.00 -9.68 -15.16
CA ASP A 212 5.97 -9.77 -16.25
C ASP A 212 5.59 -8.80 -17.38
N ARG A 213 4.29 -8.70 -17.71
CA ARG A 213 3.82 -7.71 -18.70
C ARG A 213 3.97 -6.27 -18.22
N LEU A 214 3.69 -5.98 -16.94
CA LEU A 214 3.86 -4.62 -16.39
C LEU A 214 5.31 -4.13 -16.48
N ASN A 215 6.27 -5.04 -16.31
CA ASN A 215 7.70 -4.75 -16.42
C ASN A 215 8.15 -4.35 -17.83
N HIS A 216 7.35 -4.66 -18.86
CA HIS A 216 7.64 -4.34 -20.24
C HIS A 216 6.72 -3.22 -20.73
N ARG A 217 7.23 -2.39 -21.66
CA ARG A 217 6.36 -1.49 -22.44
C ARG A 217 5.73 -2.30 -23.56
N GLU A 218 4.74 -3.13 -23.25
CA GLU A 218 3.96 -3.76 -24.31
C GLU A 218 2.93 -2.77 -24.86
N GLU A 219 3.06 -2.40 -26.13
CA GLU A 219 2.16 -1.43 -26.77
C GLU A 219 0.77 -2.01 -27.12
N ASN A 220 0.57 -3.34 -27.09
CA ASN A 220 -0.64 -3.97 -27.67
C ASN A 220 -1.18 -5.21 -26.91
N GLY A 221 -0.80 -5.44 -25.65
CA GLY A 221 -1.25 -6.59 -24.85
C GLY A 221 -2.34 -6.24 -23.83
N HIS A 222 -3.25 -7.18 -23.52
CA HIS A 222 -4.10 -7.07 -22.32
C HIS A 222 -3.22 -7.19 -21.07
N ILE A 223 -2.85 -6.06 -20.47
CA ILE A 223 -2.00 -5.97 -19.27
C ILE A 223 -2.72 -6.52 -18.03
N CYS A 224 -4.04 -6.32 -17.97
CA CYS A 224 -4.90 -6.67 -16.85
C CYS A 224 -6.12 -7.47 -17.30
N GLY A 225 -6.63 -8.34 -16.42
CA GLY A 225 -7.78 -9.22 -16.65
C GLY A 225 -7.42 -10.71 -16.65
N PRO A 226 -8.42 -11.60 -16.70
CA PRO A 226 -8.19 -13.04 -16.74
C PRO A 226 -7.35 -13.42 -17.97
N ARG A 227 -6.30 -14.25 -17.77
CA ARG A 227 -5.62 -14.91 -18.87
C ARG A 227 -6.63 -15.86 -19.54
N SER A 228 -6.81 -15.77 -20.85
CA SER A 228 -7.76 -16.58 -21.63
C SER A 228 -7.46 -18.09 -21.67
N ASN A 229 -6.64 -18.62 -20.77
CA ASN A 229 -6.14 -19.99 -20.82
C ASN A 229 -6.59 -20.82 -19.61
N LEU A 230 -7.87 -20.69 -19.23
CA LEU A 230 -8.56 -21.72 -18.45
C LEU A 230 -9.39 -22.56 -19.43
N SER A 231 -8.71 -23.54 -20.05
CA SER A 231 -9.31 -24.70 -20.72
C SER A 231 -9.02 -25.94 -19.89
#